data_AF-A0A355BHF0-F1
#
_entry.id   AF-A0A355BHF0-F1
#
_cell.length_a   1.000
_cell.length_b   1.000
_cell.length_c   1.000
_cell.angle_alpha   90.00
_cell.angle_beta   90.00
_cell.angle_gamma   90.00
#
_symmetry.space_group_name_H-M   'P 1'
#
loop_
_entity.id
_entity.type
_entity.pdbx_description
1 polymer ?
#
loop_
_entity_poly.entity_id
_entity_poly.type
_entity_poly.pdbx_seq_one_letter_code
_entity_poly.pdbx_strand_id
1 'polypeptide(L)'
;KQRLAIARAVLRNAPILILDEATAAVDVETEAEIQAAIDALAGSRTIIVIAHRLSTVKRADTILVLDEGQIVERGSHEELLTQGGMYSRLCQVQLDTGIPSMS
;
A
#
# COMPACT_ATOMS: atom_id res chain seq x y z
N LYS A 1 2.68 -9.20 -14.63
CA LYS A 1 1.96 -8.15 -15.42
C LYS A 1 2.15 -6.74 -14.83
N GLN A 2 2.18 -6.56 -13.50
CA GLN A 2 2.48 -5.27 -12.83
C GLN A 2 3.80 -4.60 -13.27
N ARG A 3 4.91 -5.34 -13.35
CA ARG A 3 6.21 -4.80 -13.81
C ARG A 3 6.13 -4.07 -15.16
N LEU A 4 5.34 -4.60 -16.12
CA LEU A 4 5.14 -3.95 -17.43
C LEU A 4 4.30 -2.68 -17.33
N ALA A 5 3.33 -2.62 -16.42
CA ALA A 5 2.52 -1.43 -16.17
C ALA A 5 3.35 -0.32 -15.50
N ILE A 6 4.17 -0.66 -14.51
CA ILE A 6 5.13 0.25 -13.88
C ILE A 6 6.13 0.75 -14.92
N ALA A 7 6.76 -0.15 -15.69
CA ALA A 7 7.68 0.23 -16.76
C ALA A 7 7.02 1.15 -17.80
N ARG A 8 5.77 0.88 -18.21
CA ARG A 8 5.01 1.74 -19.12
C ARG A 8 4.69 3.11 -18.51
N ALA A 9 4.39 3.17 -17.21
CA ALA A 9 4.16 4.42 -16.51
C ALA A 9 5.45 5.25 -16.40
N VAL A 10 6.59 4.61 -16.14
CA VAL A 10 7.91 5.25 -16.18
C VAL A 10 8.15 5.86 -17.55
N LEU A 11 7.98 5.07 -18.61
CA LEU A 11 8.19 5.47 -20.01
C LEU A 11 7.24 6.56 -20.51
N ARG A 12 5.99 6.60 -20.02
CA ARG A 12 5.00 7.63 -20.41
C ARG A 12 5.13 8.95 -19.67
N ASN A 13 6.06 9.05 -18.71
CA ASN A 13 6.21 10.22 -17.84
C ASN A 13 4.87 10.73 -17.27
N ALA A 14 3.99 9.80 -16.90
CA ALA A 14 2.67 10.16 -16.40
C ALA A 14 2.80 10.88 -15.03
N PRO A 15 2.15 12.05 -14.83
CA PRO A 15 2.26 12.80 -13.58
C PRO A 15 1.52 12.13 -12.42
N ILE A 16 0.54 11.28 -12.72
CA ILE A 16 -0.26 10.53 -11.76
C ILE A 16 -0.19 9.05 -12.11
N LEU A 17 0.13 8.22 -11.12
CA LEU A 17 0.16 6.77 -11.23
C LEU A 17 -0.90 6.19 -10.27
N ILE A 18 -1.81 5.37 -10.79
CA ILE A 18 -2.77 4.63 -9.99
C ILE A 18 -2.39 3.16 -10.06
N LEU A 19 -2.15 2.55 -8.91
CA LEU A 19 -1.79 1.16 -8.76
C LEU A 19 -2.92 0.45 -8.02
N ASP A 20 -3.54 -0.51 -8.68
CA ASP A 20 -4.50 -1.41 -8.08
C ASP A 20 -3.77 -2.70 -7.72
N GLU A 21 -3.59 -2.96 -6.42
CA GLU A 21 -2.91 -4.16 -5.91
C GLU A 21 -3.83 -5.39 -5.96
N ALA A 22 -4.39 -5.67 -7.14
CA ALA A 22 -5.21 -6.85 -7.37
C ALA A 22 -4.33 -8.06 -7.70
N THR A 23 -3.54 -8.60 -6.76
CA THR A 23 -2.93 -9.94 -6.96
C THR A 23 -2.37 -10.62 -5.70
N ALA A 24 -3.06 -11.68 -5.27
CA ALA A 24 -2.67 -12.66 -4.26
C ALA A 24 -1.62 -13.70 -4.74
N ALA A 25 -0.70 -13.33 -5.64
CA ALA A 25 0.20 -14.31 -6.29
C ALA A 25 1.61 -13.77 -6.60
N VAL A 26 2.10 -12.84 -5.78
CA VAL A 26 3.46 -12.29 -5.92
C VAL A 26 4.30 -12.79 -4.75
N ASP A 27 5.44 -13.43 -5.06
CA ASP A 27 6.45 -13.83 -4.08
C ASP A 27 7.11 -12.61 -3.41
N VAL A 28 7.67 -12.81 -2.22
CA VAL A 28 8.23 -11.74 -1.36
C VAL A 28 9.33 -10.94 -2.06
N GLU A 29 10.16 -11.61 -2.86
CA GLU A 29 11.26 -10.96 -3.59
C GLU A 29 10.72 -10.00 -4.68
N THR A 30 9.72 -10.47 -5.44
CA THR A 30 9.06 -9.64 -6.46
C THR A 30 8.31 -8.45 -5.86
N GLU A 31 7.75 -8.58 -4.65
CA GLU A 31 7.12 -7.46 -3.93
C GLU A 31 8.15 -6.38 -3.55
N ALA A 32 9.31 -6.77 -3.03
CA ALA A 32 10.38 -5.84 -2.67
C ALA A 32 10.86 -5.02 -3.88
N GLU A 33 11.02 -5.66 -5.04
CA GLU A 33 11.40 -4.96 -6.27
C GLU A 33 10.32 -3.99 -6.76
N ILE A 34 9.04 -4.38 -6.67
CA ILE A 34 7.92 -3.51 -7.02
C ILE A 34 7.92 -2.29 -6.10
N GLN A 35 8.11 -2.49 -4.80
CA GLN A 35 8.16 -1.40 -3.83
C GLN A 35 9.32 -0.45 -4.12
N ALA A 36 10.52 -0.97 -4.40
CA ALA A 36 11.68 -0.15 -4.75
C ALA A 36 11.42 0.70 -6.01
N ALA A 37 10.73 0.13 -7.01
CA ALA A 37 10.35 0.87 -8.22
C ALA A 37 9.32 1.97 -7.93
N ILE A 38 8.35 1.73 -7.03
CA ILE A 38 7.37 2.74 -6.59
C ILE A 38 8.08 3.87 -5.84
N ASP A 39 8.96 3.52 -4.89
CA ASP A 39 9.72 4.48 -4.10
C ASP A 39 10.59 5.39 -5.00
N ALA A 40 11.23 4.83 -6.03
CA ALA A 40 12.02 5.60 -7.00
C ALA A 40 11.17 6.59 -7.83
N LEU A 41 9.88 6.31 -8.02
CA LEU A 41 8.97 7.16 -8.80
C LEU A 41 8.30 8.25 -7.94
N ALA A 42 8.08 7.98 -6.65
CA ALA A 42 7.33 8.85 -5.74
C ALA A 42 7.90 10.27 -5.63
N GLY A 43 9.23 10.43 -5.75
CA GLY A 43 9.89 11.75 -5.66
C GLY A 43 9.58 12.72 -6.80
N SER A 44 8.89 12.28 -7.87
CA SER A 44 8.60 13.11 -9.04
C SER A 44 7.13 13.07 -9.50
N ARG A 45 6.28 12.28 -8.82
CA ARG A 45 4.93 11.93 -9.30
C ARG A 45 3.97 11.71 -8.14
N THR A 46 2.69 11.98 -8.38
CA THR A 46 1.64 11.55 -7.44
C THR A 46 1.32 10.08 -7.67
N ILE A 47 1.41 9.27 -6.62
CA ILE A 47 1.10 7.84 -6.69
C ILE A 47 -0.07 7.55 -5.77
N ILE A 48 -1.10 6.91 -6.31
CA ILE A 48 -2.25 6.40 -5.56
C ILE A 48 -2.16 4.87 -5.60
N VAL A 49 -2.09 4.24 -4.44
CA VAL A 49 -2.02 2.79 -4.32
C VAL A 49 -3.25 2.30 -3.57
N ILE A 50 -4.03 1.42 -4.20
CA ILE A 50 -5.05 0.63 -3.54
C ILE A 50 -4.35 -0.63 -3.07
N ALA A 51 -4.04 -0.72 -1.78
CA ALA A 51 -3.22 -1.79 -1.23
C ALA A 51 -4.03 -2.71 -0.32
N HIS A 52 -3.73 -4.00 -0.41
CA HIS A 52 -4.24 -5.03 0.51
C HIS A 52 -3.19 -5.45 1.53
N ARG A 53 -1.92 -5.05 1.36
CA ARG A 53 -0.81 -5.39 2.26
C ARG A 53 -0.38 -4.21 3.12
N LEU A 54 -0.17 -4.46 4.40
CA LEU A 54 0.30 -3.46 5.36
C LEU A 54 1.71 -2.90 5.02
N SER A 55 2.58 -3.72 4.42
CA SER A 55 3.93 -3.33 3.97
C SER A 55 3.91 -2.10 3.07
N THR A 56 3.00 -2.10 2.08
CA THR A 56 2.81 -1.03 1.11
C THR A 56 2.16 0.19 1.75
N VAL A 57 1.10 -0.02 2.54
CA VAL A 57 0.33 1.07 3.18
C VAL A 57 1.18 1.86 4.18
N LYS A 58 2.03 1.18 4.95
CA LYS A 58 2.87 1.81 5.98
C LYS A 58 3.84 2.87 5.43
N ARG A 59 4.25 2.75 4.17
CA ARG A 59 5.22 3.64 3.53
C ARG A 59 4.58 4.85 2.84
N ALA A 60 3.24 4.94 2.82
CA ALA A 60 2.55 6.03 2.16
C ALA A 60 2.66 7.34 2.97
N ASP A 61 2.83 8.46 2.25
CA ASP A 61 2.82 9.80 2.85
C ASP A 61 1.47 10.12 3.52
N THR A 62 0.38 9.58 2.96
CA THR A 62 -0.98 9.71 3.49
C THR A 62 -1.78 8.47 3.15
N ILE A 63 -2.49 7.95 4.15
CA ILE A 63 -3.38 6.80 4.06
C ILE A 63 -4.80 7.31 4.15
N LEU A 64 -5.66 6.78 3.27
CA LEU A 64 -7.11 7.01 3.29
C LEU A 64 -7.79 5.68 3.60
N VAL A 65 -8.54 5.62 4.71
CA VAL A 65 -9.32 4.43 5.07
C VAL A 65 -10.73 4.61 4.54
N LEU A 66 -11.17 3.65 3.73
CA LEU A 66 -12.49 3.61 3.13
C LEU A 66 -13.37 2.61 3.88
N ASP A 67 -14.57 3.04 4.25
CA ASP A 67 -15.64 2.18 4.79
C ASP A 67 -16.98 2.59 4.19
N GLU A 68 -17.75 1.61 3.71
CA GLU A 68 -19.05 1.83 3.04
C GLU A 68 -19.04 2.93 1.95
N GLY A 69 -17.92 3.07 1.23
CA GLY A 69 -17.76 4.08 0.16
C GLY A 69 -17.45 5.50 0.66
N GLN A 70 -17.15 5.68 1.95
CA GLN A 70 -16.76 6.95 2.54
C GLN A 70 -15.35 6.88 3.12
N ILE A 71 -14.65 8.02 3.13
CA ILE A 71 -13.36 8.13 3.82
C ILE A 71 -13.66 8.34 5.30
N VAL A 72 -13.37 7.34 6.12
CA VAL A 72 -13.61 7.39 7.57
C VAL A 72 -12.39 7.86 8.36
N GLU A 73 -11.18 7.63 7.83
CA GLU A 73 -9.93 8.08 8.44
C GLU A 73 -8.94 8.56 7.38
N ARG A 74 -8.09 9.51 7.76
CA ARG A 74 -7.01 10.06 6.94
C ARG A 74 -5.85 10.49 7.82
N GLY A 75 -4.63 10.08 7.43
CA GLY A 75 -3.42 10.49 8.13
C GLY A 75 -2.20 9.67 7.70
N SER A 76 -1.07 9.91 8.34
CA SER A 76 0.10 9.03 8.24
C SER A 76 -0.13 7.72 9.00
N HIS A 77 0.73 6.72 8.77
CA HIS A 77 0.69 5.45 9.49
C HIS A 77 0.71 5.65 11.02
N GLU A 78 1.60 6.51 11.51
CA GLU A 78 1.79 6.75 12.94
C GLU A 78 0.57 7.46 13.56
N GLU A 79 0.03 8.46 12.85
CA GLU A 79 -1.17 9.18 13.29
C GLU A 79 -2.37 8.24 13.43
N LEU A 80 -2.61 7.40 12.42
CA LEU A 80 -3.74 6.49 12.38
C LEU A 80 -3.60 5.33 13.39
N LEU A 81 -2.38 4.84 13.62
CA LEU A 81 -2.13 3.87 14.69
C LEU A 81 -2.44 4.49 16.07
N THR A 82 -2.01 5.73 16.30
CA THR A 82 -2.24 6.44 17.58
C THR A 82 -3.72 6.70 17.83
N GLN A 83 -4.49 6.99 16.78
CA GLN A 83 -5.94 7.19 16.87
C GLN A 83 -6.70 5.91 17.28
N GLY A 84 -6.12 4.73 17.07
CA GLY A 84 -6.75 3.48 17.50
C GLY A 84 -8.05 3.13 16.74
N GLY A 85 -8.25 3.69 15.55
CA GLY A 85 -9.46 3.55 14.75
C GLY A 85 -9.56 2.23 13.96
N MET A 86 -10.32 2.24 12.87
CA MET A 86 -10.42 1.18 11.89
C MET A 86 -9.07 0.82 11.29
N TYR A 87 -8.19 1.81 11.01
CA TYR A 87 -6.86 1.54 10.50
C TYR A 87 -6.05 0.62 11.42
N SER A 88 -6.02 0.91 12.71
CA SER A 88 -5.25 0.12 13.68
C SER A 88 -5.79 -1.31 13.81
N ARG A 89 -7.12 -1.48 13.76
CA ARG A 89 -7.77 -2.80 13.73
C ARG A 89 -7.39 -3.59 12.48
N LEU A 90 -7.38 -2.98 11.31
CA LEU A 90 -6.94 -3.62 10.07
C LEU A 90 -5.46 -4.06 10.17
N CYS A 91 -4.60 -3.22 10.75
CA CYS A 91 -3.20 -3.56 10.99
C CYS A 91 -3.07 -4.80 11.90
N GLN A 92 -3.82 -4.86 12.99
CA GLN A 92 -3.78 -5.98 13.95
C GLN A 92 -4.17 -7.30 13.29
N VAL A 93 -5.27 -7.32 12.52
CA VAL A 93 -5.71 -8.54 11.81
C VAL A 93 -4.64 -9.05 10.85
N GLN A 94 -3.97 -8.17 10.10
CA GLN A 94 -2.92 -8.59 9.17
C GLN A 94 -1.65 -9.09 9.87
N LEU A 95 -1.33 -8.57 11.06
CA LEU A 95 -0.21 -9.06 11.88
C LEU A 95 -0.53 -10.44 12.49
N ASP A 96 -1.76 -10.65 12.97
CA ASP A 96 -2.20 -11.92 13.55
C ASP A 96 -2.28 -13.03 12.51
N THR A 97 -2.62 -12.70 11.26
CA THR A 97 -2.66 -13.67 10.15
C THR A 97 -1.24 -14.11 9.72
N GLY A 98 -0.18 -13.43 10.20
CA GLY A 98 1.22 -13.73 9.90
C GLY A 98 1.94 -14.58 10.95
N ILE A 99 1.29 -14.96 12.06
CA ILE A 99 1.89 -15.75 13.14
C ILE A 99 1.04 -17.00 13.36
N PRO A 100 1.52 -18.24 13.09
CA PRO A 100 0.82 -19.41 13.59
C PRO A 100 0.89 -19.36 15.11
N SER A 101 -0.27 -19.39 15.77
CA SER A 101 -0.39 -19.49 17.22
C SER A 101 0.53 -20.60 17.74
N MET A 102 1.61 -20.24 18.43
CA MET A 102 2.32 -21.19 19.28
C MET A 102 1.80 -21.00 20.70
N SER A 103 0.91 -21.92 21.06
CA SER A 103 0.62 -22.33 22.43
C SER A 103 1.88 -22.75 23.17
#